data_AF-A0A533HWI2-F1
#
_entry.id   AF-A0A533HWI2-F1
#
_cell.length_a   1.000
_cell.length_b   1.000
_cell.length_c   1.000
_cell.angle_alpha   90.00
_cell.angle_beta   90.00
_cell.angle_gamma   90.00
#
_symmetry.space_group_name_H-M   'P 1'
#
loop_
_entity.id
_entity.type
_entity.pdbx_description
1 polymer ?
#
loop_
_entity_poly.entity_id
_entity_poly.type
_entity_poly.pdbx_seq_one_letter_code
_entity_poly.pdbx_strand_id
1 'polypeptide(L)'
;MSEIKIIQNKILEILKIFIETCEENNLTYYALGGTLLGAVRHGGFIPWDDDIDIGMPREDYEKFKKIANEKFNDRYLFLSEDTPGYKKAFSVIRDTSTKIVMNYSNIEQEESLWIDIFPIDGLPKKGIKRKLQEKSYLYRRMMVQLSQFNSIVNQNKANRPWYETAIIKIAGIVKIENLLSFEKAQQKYLATIKKYSVAEGYAGNYTGAYKLRELVPSEYFGNARKLQFETVELSVPEKYNEYLSAIYGENYMELPPEEQRVPHQYEIVSLGE
;
A
#
# COMPACT_ATOMS: atom_id res chain seq x y z
N MET A 1 -26.79 -8.91 3.18
CA MET A 1 -25.59 -8.37 2.47
C MET A 1 -24.43 -9.27 2.86
N SER A 2 -23.58 -9.73 1.94
CA SER A 2 -22.39 -10.52 2.30
C SER A 2 -21.44 -9.68 3.18
N GLU A 3 -20.68 -10.32 4.07
CA GLU A 3 -19.72 -9.63 4.94
C GLU A 3 -18.76 -8.73 4.15
N ILE A 4 -18.24 -9.24 3.03
CA ILE A 4 -17.38 -8.47 2.13
C ILE A 4 -18.05 -7.20 1.60
N LYS A 5 -19.35 -7.22 1.32
CA LYS A 5 -20.03 -6.01 0.82
C LYS A 5 -20.22 -4.98 1.93
N ILE A 6 -20.35 -5.40 3.19
CA ILE A 6 -20.37 -4.48 4.34
C ILE A 6 -18.99 -3.83 4.48
N ILE A 7 -17.91 -4.61 4.39
CA ILE A 7 -16.53 -4.09 4.42
C ILE A 7 -16.30 -3.09 3.30
N GLN A 8 -16.62 -3.47 2.06
CA GLN A 8 -16.51 -2.61 0.88
C GLN A 8 -17.27 -1.30 1.05
N ASN A 9 -18.48 -1.33 1.63
CA ASN A 9 -19.24 -0.12 1.91
C ASN A 9 -18.56 0.78 2.95
N LYS A 10 -18.03 0.21 4.05
CA LYS A 10 -17.32 0.96 5.09
C LYS A 10 -16.05 1.62 4.55
N ILE A 11 -15.22 0.90 3.80
CA ILE A 11 -14.00 1.48 3.21
C ILE A 11 -14.34 2.49 2.09
N LEU A 12 -15.46 2.31 1.38
CA LEU A 12 -15.96 3.29 0.41
C LEU A 12 -16.40 4.60 1.09
N GLU A 13 -16.94 4.57 2.33
CA GLU A 13 -17.21 5.78 3.11
C GLU A 13 -15.92 6.56 3.41
N ILE A 14 -14.87 5.85 3.83
CA ILE A 14 -13.54 6.45 4.06
C ILE A 14 -13.02 7.09 2.77
N LEU A 15 -13.11 6.36 1.64
CA LEU A 15 -12.67 6.85 0.33
C LEU A 15 -13.42 8.12 -0.09
N LYS A 16 -14.73 8.21 0.11
CA LYS A 16 -15.51 9.42 -0.22
C LYS A 16 -14.97 10.66 0.50
N ILE A 17 -14.73 10.54 1.81
CA ILE A 17 -14.21 11.65 2.61
C ILE A 17 -12.77 12.01 2.18
N PHE A 18 -11.97 11.00 1.83
CA PHE A 18 -10.63 11.21 1.26
C PHE A 18 -10.71 12.01 -0.06
N ILE A 19 -11.58 11.60 -1.00
CA ILE A 19 -11.76 12.26 -2.30
C ILE A 19 -12.19 13.71 -2.10
N GLU A 20 -13.21 13.97 -1.28
CA GLU A 20 -13.68 15.32 -0.96
C GLU A 20 -12.53 16.17 -0.40
N THR A 21 -11.74 15.63 0.52
CA THR A 21 -10.59 16.32 1.09
C THR A 21 -9.53 16.66 0.04
N CYS A 22 -9.26 15.75 -0.91
CA CYS A 22 -8.34 16.01 -2.01
C CYS A 22 -8.87 17.10 -2.95
N GLU A 23 -10.16 17.09 -3.28
CA GLU A 23 -10.78 18.06 -4.18
C GLU A 23 -10.83 19.47 -3.57
N GLU A 24 -11.22 19.58 -2.29
CA GLU A 24 -11.23 20.84 -1.53
C GLU A 24 -9.84 21.52 -1.47
N ASN A 25 -8.77 20.71 -1.48
CA ASN A 25 -7.40 21.16 -1.30
C ASN A 25 -6.56 21.10 -2.58
N ASN A 26 -7.19 20.79 -3.73
CA ASN A 26 -6.54 20.65 -5.03
C ASN A 26 -5.31 19.71 -4.98
N LEU A 27 -5.49 18.53 -4.39
CA LEU A 27 -4.46 17.51 -4.22
C LEU A 27 -4.61 16.40 -5.26
N THR A 28 -3.49 16.00 -5.86
CA THR A 28 -3.46 14.91 -6.82
C THR A 28 -3.37 13.56 -6.11
N TYR A 29 -4.18 12.61 -6.55
CA TYR A 29 -4.09 11.21 -6.14
C TYR A 29 -4.44 10.28 -7.32
N TYR A 30 -4.13 9.00 -7.17
CA TYR A 30 -4.39 7.97 -8.17
C TYR A 30 -4.79 6.67 -7.47
N ALA A 31 -5.79 5.96 -7.98
CA ALA A 31 -6.00 4.56 -7.61
C ALA A 31 -4.80 3.72 -8.04
N LEU A 32 -4.37 2.80 -7.19
CA LEU A 32 -3.28 1.86 -7.47
C LEU A 32 -3.79 0.41 -7.39
N GLY A 33 -2.93 -0.52 -7.79
CA GLY A 33 -3.10 -1.96 -7.48
C GLY A 33 -4.48 -2.55 -7.82
N GLY A 34 -5.03 -3.28 -6.85
CA GLY A 34 -6.33 -3.96 -6.94
C GLY A 34 -7.49 -2.99 -7.14
N THR A 35 -7.45 -1.84 -6.46
CA THR A 35 -8.46 -0.77 -6.58
C THR A 35 -8.53 -0.23 -8.01
N LEU A 36 -7.38 0.06 -8.63
CA LEU A 36 -7.34 0.51 -10.02
C LEU A 36 -7.84 -0.57 -10.97
N LEU A 37 -7.42 -1.81 -10.77
CA LEU A 37 -7.90 -2.94 -11.56
C LEU A 37 -9.42 -3.12 -11.43
N GLY A 38 -9.96 -2.95 -10.23
CA GLY A 38 -11.40 -2.95 -9.96
C GLY A 38 -12.14 -1.88 -10.73
N ALA A 39 -11.66 -0.62 -10.69
CA ALA A 39 -12.23 0.48 -11.46
C ALA A 39 -12.27 0.16 -12.96
N VAL A 40 -11.18 -0.38 -13.51
CA VAL A 40 -11.06 -0.68 -14.95
C VAL A 40 -11.90 -1.89 -15.36
N ARG A 41 -11.88 -2.97 -14.57
CA ARG A 41 -12.48 -4.27 -14.96
C ARG A 41 -13.92 -4.45 -14.49
N HIS A 42 -14.30 -3.85 -13.37
CA HIS A 42 -15.60 -4.05 -12.72
C HIS A 42 -16.39 -2.76 -12.54
N GLY A 43 -15.79 -1.58 -12.73
CA GLY A 43 -16.43 -0.29 -12.41
C GLY A 43 -16.65 -0.09 -10.90
N GLY A 44 -15.88 -0.80 -10.07
CA GLY A 44 -16.07 -0.89 -8.62
C GLY A 44 -15.08 -1.87 -8.00
N PHE A 45 -15.38 -2.42 -6.84
CA PHE A 45 -14.51 -3.41 -6.22
C PHE A 45 -14.39 -4.67 -7.08
N ILE A 46 -13.21 -5.30 -7.02
CA ILE A 46 -13.12 -6.71 -7.41
C ILE A 46 -13.97 -7.50 -6.39
N PRO A 47 -14.83 -8.46 -6.81
CA PRO A 47 -15.86 -9.01 -5.92
C PRO A 47 -15.36 -9.72 -4.65
N TRP A 48 -14.10 -10.15 -4.63
CA TRP A 48 -13.44 -10.81 -3.49
C TRP A 48 -12.38 -9.93 -2.83
N ASP A 49 -12.29 -8.66 -3.22
CA ASP A 49 -11.32 -7.69 -2.71
C ASP A 49 -11.95 -6.79 -1.65
N ASP A 50 -11.15 -6.39 -0.68
CA ASP A 50 -11.60 -5.79 0.57
C ASP A 50 -10.69 -4.64 1.06
N ASP A 51 -9.83 -4.14 0.18
CA ASP A 51 -8.96 -3.00 0.42
C ASP A 51 -9.16 -1.85 -0.58
N ILE A 52 -8.58 -0.71 -0.26
CA ILE A 52 -8.46 0.45 -1.14
C ILE A 52 -7.03 0.96 -1.06
N ASP A 53 -6.36 0.98 -2.20
CA ASP A 53 -5.00 1.46 -2.39
C ASP A 53 -4.98 2.77 -3.19
N ILE A 54 -4.57 3.86 -2.53
CA ILE A 54 -4.42 5.16 -3.17
C ILE A 54 -2.96 5.60 -3.18
N GLY A 55 -2.50 6.14 -4.30
CA GLY A 55 -1.18 6.74 -4.47
C GLY A 55 -1.26 8.26 -4.60
N MET A 56 -0.37 8.98 -3.94
CA MET A 56 -0.24 10.43 -4.07
C MET A 56 1.20 10.82 -4.40
N PRO A 57 1.45 11.73 -5.37
CA PRO A 57 2.78 12.32 -5.54
C PRO A 57 3.32 12.83 -4.21
N ARG A 58 4.60 12.59 -3.90
CA ARG A 58 5.21 12.92 -2.60
C ARG A 58 4.83 14.31 -2.08
N GLU A 59 4.85 15.33 -2.94
CA GLU A 59 4.52 16.70 -2.53
C GLU A 59 3.08 16.83 -2.04
N ASP A 60 2.12 16.23 -2.75
CA ASP A 60 0.71 16.24 -2.35
C ASP A 60 0.44 15.32 -1.17
N TYR A 61 1.18 14.20 -1.06
CA TYR A 61 1.15 13.33 0.12
C TYR A 61 1.55 14.07 1.40
N GLU A 62 2.65 14.85 1.37
CA GLU A 62 3.09 15.62 2.54
C GLU A 62 2.13 16.78 2.88
N LYS A 63 1.45 17.37 1.89
CA LYS A 63 0.36 18.34 2.14
C LYS A 63 -0.85 17.66 2.77
N PHE A 64 -1.27 16.52 2.21
CA PHE A 64 -2.39 15.72 2.70
C PHE A 64 -2.17 15.32 4.15
N LYS A 65 -0.98 14.82 4.50
CA LYS A 65 -0.62 14.45 5.88
C LYS A 65 -0.91 15.55 6.90
N LYS A 66 -0.65 16.81 6.56
CA LYS A 66 -0.91 17.94 7.47
C LYS A 66 -2.41 18.14 7.69
N ILE A 67 -3.18 18.15 6.61
CA ILE A 67 -4.64 18.28 6.65
C ILE A 67 -5.27 17.09 7.39
N ALA A 68 -4.78 15.88 7.09
CA ALA A 68 -5.33 14.64 7.59
C ALA A 68 -5.15 14.47 9.10
N ASN A 69 -4.01 14.90 9.66
CA ASN A 69 -3.79 14.88 11.11
C ASN A 69 -4.82 15.75 11.87
N GLU A 70 -5.33 16.81 11.26
CA GLU A 70 -6.35 17.68 11.86
C GLU A 70 -7.77 17.19 11.59
N LYS A 71 -8.05 16.67 10.38
CA LYS A 71 -9.39 16.26 9.94
C LYS A 71 -9.80 14.87 10.44
N PHE A 72 -8.86 13.93 10.55
CA PHE A 72 -9.11 12.52 10.88
C PHE A 72 -8.54 12.18 12.26
N ASN A 73 -9.23 12.62 13.32
CA ASN A 73 -8.81 12.46 14.72
C ASN A 73 -9.88 11.85 15.65
N ASP A 74 -10.95 11.29 15.08
CA ASP A 74 -12.08 10.71 15.83
C ASP A 74 -12.50 9.35 15.24
N ARG A 75 -13.74 9.18 14.75
CA ARG A 75 -14.19 7.94 14.10
C ARG A 75 -13.23 7.52 12.98
N TYR A 76 -12.84 8.46 12.14
CA TYR A 76 -11.81 8.23 11.14
C TYR A 76 -10.48 8.72 11.69
N LEU A 77 -9.53 7.80 11.85
CA LEU A 77 -8.23 8.07 12.44
C LEU A 77 -7.12 7.95 11.40
N PHE A 78 -6.37 9.04 11.20
CA PHE A 78 -5.21 9.04 10.33
C PHE A 78 -3.95 8.57 11.07
N LEU A 79 -3.22 7.64 10.45
CA LEU A 79 -1.90 7.21 10.92
C LEU A 79 -0.90 7.31 9.77
N SER A 80 0.35 7.66 10.09
CA SER A 80 1.43 7.79 9.12
C SER A 80 2.76 7.33 9.69
N GLU A 81 3.82 7.39 8.89
CA GLU A 81 5.17 7.05 9.35
C GLU A 81 5.69 7.95 10.48
N ASP A 82 5.03 9.08 10.74
CA ASP A 82 5.35 9.99 11.85
C ASP A 82 4.62 9.63 13.16
N THR A 83 3.61 8.75 13.09
CA THR A 83 2.81 8.37 14.25
C THR A 83 3.61 7.44 15.17
N PRO A 84 3.76 7.73 16.48
CA PRO A 84 4.51 6.88 17.40
C PRO A 84 4.00 5.42 17.40
N GLY A 85 4.94 4.47 17.28
CA GLY A 85 4.63 3.04 17.26
C GLY A 85 4.10 2.50 15.92
N TYR A 86 3.84 3.37 14.94
CA TYR A 86 3.41 2.96 13.61
C TYR A 86 4.59 2.47 12.77
N LYS A 87 4.41 1.32 12.10
CA LYS A 87 5.52 0.58 11.48
C LYS A 87 5.53 0.55 9.95
N LYS A 88 4.52 1.14 9.29
CA LYS A 88 4.46 1.22 7.82
C LYS A 88 5.17 2.49 7.33
N ALA A 89 5.58 2.48 6.06
CA ALA A 89 6.27 3.60 5.39
C ALA A 89 5.33 4.44 4.50
N PHE A 90 4.04 4.41 4.83
CA PHE A 90 2.93 5.03 4.12
C PHE A 90 1.81 5.32 5.14
N SER A 91 0.70 5.90 4.72
CA SER A 91 -0.37 6.29 5.64
C SER A 91 -1.61 5.41 5.53
N VAL A 92 -2.44 5.44 6.56
CA VAL A 92 -3.78 4.86 6.54
C VAL A 92 -4.80 5.82 7.13
N ILE A 93 -6.06 5.67 6.71
CA ILE A 93 -7.22 6.18 7.45
C ILE A 93 -8.02 4.98 7.91
N ARG A 94 -8.26 4.88 9.21
CA ARG A 94 -8.96 3.76 9.86
C ARG A 94 -10.34 4.19 10.34
N ASP A 95 -11.35 3.32 10.23
CA ASP A 95 -12.65 3.51 10.89
C ASP A 95 -12.66 2.83 12.27
N THR A 96 -12.42 3.62 13.32
CA THR A 96 -12.31 3.16 14.72
C THR A 96 -13.63 2.58 15.27
N SER A 97 -14.74 2.71 14.55
CA SER A 97 -16.00 2.02 14.89
C SER A 97 -15.95 0.51 14.58
N THR A 98 -14.95 0.06 13.83
CA THR A 98 -14.81 -1.33 13.39
C THR A 98 -13.68 -2.05 14.14
N LYS A 99 -13.82 -3.36 14.27
CA LYS A 99 -12.85 -4.25 14.92
C LYS A 99 -12.68 -5.54 14.11
N ILE A 100 -11.46 -5.75 13.64
CA ILE A 100 -11.00 -6.96 12.96
C ILE A 100 -9.76 -7.51 13.67
N VAL A 101 -9.51 -8.80 13.56
CA VAL A 101 -8.31 -9.45 14.13
C VAL A 101 -7.50 -10.04 12.99
N MET A 102 -6.27 -9.56 12.86
CA MET A 102 -5.36 -10.03 11.82
C MET A 102 -4.71 -11.36 12.23
N ASN A 103 -5.07 -12.45 11.55
CA ASN A 103 -4.63 -13.81 11.90
C ASN A 103 -3.40 -14.31 11.10
N TYR A 104 -2.72 -13.41 10.37
CA TYR A 104 -1.57 -13.79 9.52
C TYR A 104 -0.23 -13.90 10.29
N SER A 105 -0.18 -13.41 11.54
CA SER A 105 1.03 -13.40 12.37
C SER A 105 0.83 -14.23 13.65
N ASN A 106 1.92 -14.61 14.32
CA ASN A 106 1.84 -15.40 15.57
C ASN A 106 1.31 -14.60 16.78
N ILE A 107 0.97 -13.32 16.58
CA ILE A 107 0.38 -12.43 17.58
C ILE A 107 -0.91 -11.90 16.96
N GLU A 108 -2.03 -12.15 17.62
CA GLU A 108 -3.30 -11.51 17.26
C GLU A 108 -3.13 -9.99 17.38
N GLN A 109 -3.42 -9.30 16.28
CA GLN A 109 -3.40 -7.84 16.24
C GLN A 109 -4.82 -7.38 15.97
N GLU A 110 -5.41 -6.73 16.98
CA GLU A 110 -6.67 -6.00 16.81
C GLU A 110 -6.42 -4.79 15.92
N GLU A 111 -7.23 -4.67 14.88
CA GLU A 111 -7.19 -3.57 13.93
C GLU A 111 -8.62 -3.11 13.59
N SER A 112 -8.71 -2.04 12.81
CA SER A 112 -9.96 -1.49 12.27
C SER A 112 -9.88 -1.49 10.75
N LEU A 113 -11.00 -1.53 10.02
CA LEU A 113 -10.99 -1.35 8.56
C LEU A 113 -10.31 -0.04 8.16
N TRP A 114 -9.59 -0.06 7.04
CA TRP A 114 -8.78 1.07 6.59
C TRP A 114 -8.77 1.24 5.08
N ILE A 115 -8.28 2.39 4.63
CA ILE A 115 -7.72 2.57 3.28
C ILE A 115 -6.23 2.87 3.39
N ASP A 116 -5.43 2.40 2.43
CA ASP A 116 -4.00 2.65 2.36
C ASP A 116 -3.70 3.84 1.44
N ILE A 117 -2.82 4.74 1.89
CA ILE A 117 -2.40 5.95 1.17
C ILE A 117 -0.88 5.93 1.03
N PHE A 118 -0.42 5.62 -0.17
CA PHE A 118 0.97 5.46 -0.53
C PHE A 118 1.57 6.73 -1.11
N PRO A 119 2.77 7.13 -0.68
CA PRO A 119 3.54 8.10 -1.43
C PRO A 119 4.07 7.50 -2.74
N ILE A 120 3.93 8.25 -3.82
CA ILE A 120 4.56 8.02 -5.11
C ILE A 120 5.84 8.85 -5.13
N ASP A 121 6.98 8.17 -5.12
CA ASP A 121 8.30 8.79 -5.16
C ASP A 121 8.98 8.55 -6.51
N GLY A 122 9.96 9.39 -6.84
CA GLY A 122 10.69 9.34 -8.09
C GLY A 122 11.77 8.27 -8.16
N LEU A 123 12.16 7.92 -9.38
CA LEU A 123 13.32 7.13 -9.73
C LEU A 123 13.97 7.74 -10.99
N PRO A 124 15.30 7.91 -11.03
CA PRO A 124 15.94 8.50 -12.20
C PRO A 124 15.70 7.68 -13.47
N LYS A 125 15.77 8.35 -14.62
CA LYS A 125 15.85 7.70 -15.93
C LYS A 125 16.94 6.62 -15.99
N LYS A 126 16.79 5.70 -16.93
CA LYS A 126 17.73 4.58 -17.14
C LYS A 126 19.18 5.07 -17.14
N GLY A 127 20.03 4.44 -16.33
CA GLY A 127 21.43 4.82 -16.17
C GLY A 127 22.02 4.33 -14.85
N ILE A 128 23.26 4.75 -14.56
CA ILE A 128 24.00 4.33 -13.35
C ILE A 128 23.28 4.80 -12.08
N LYS A 129 22.77 6.05 -12.06
CA LYS A 129 22.02 6.60 -10.93
C LYS A 129 20.83 5.72 -10.56
N ARG A 130 20.05 5.29 -11.55
CA ARG A 130 18.92 4.37 -11.37
C ARG A 130 19.37 3.05 -10.77
N LYS A 131 20.38 2.39 -11.35
CA LYS A 131 20.89 1.10 -10.83
C LYS A 131 21.36 1.19 -9.38
N LEU A 132 22.05 2.26 -9.03
CA LEU A 132 22.48 2.52 -7.65
C LEU A 132 21.29 2.73 -6.71
N GLN A 133 20.29 3.49 -7.16
CA GLN A 133 19.08 3.74 -6.39
C GLN A 133 18.25 2.47 -6.18
N GLU A 134 18.02 1.67 -7.22
CA GLU A 134 17.29 0.40 -7.13
C GLU A 134 17.99 -0.56 -6.15
N LYS A 135 19.32 -0.68 -6.22
CA LYS A 135 20.11 -1.48 -5.27
C LYS A 135 20.01 -0.94 -3.84
N SER A 136 20.13 0.38 -3.66
CA SER A 136 19.99 1.03 -2.35
C SER A 136 18.60 0.80 -1.76
N TYR A 137 17.56 1.02 -2.56
CA TYR A 137 16.17 0.77 -2.19
C TYR A 137 15.95 -0.68 -1.75
N LEU A 138 16.31 -1.66 -2.58
CA LEU A 138 16.10 -3.08 -2.26
C LEU A 138 16.87 -3.50 -1.01
N TYR A 139 18.10 -3.01 -0.86
CA TYR A 139 18.88 -3.23 0.36
C TYR A 139 18.21 -2.63 1.60
N ARG A 140 17.77 -1.36 1.53
CA ARG A 140 17.10 -0.69 2.65
C ARG A 140 15.77 -1.33 3.01
N ARG A 141 14.99 -1.75 2.01
CA ARG A 141 13.75 -2.51 2.21
C ARG A 141 14.02 -3.82 2.93
N MET A 142 15.06 -4.56 2.53
CA MET A 142 15.49 -5.78 3.21
C MET A 142 15.87 -5.50 4.67
N MET A 143 16.62 -4.42 4.95
CA MET A 143 16.99 -4.06 6.32
C MET A 143 15.77 -3.77 7.22
N VAL A 144 14.74 -3.09 6.69
CA VAL A 144 13.48 -2.85 7.41
C VAL A 144 12.71 -4.15 7.68
N GLN A 145 12.69 -5.07 6.73
CA GLN A 145 12.08 -6.39 6.91
C GLN A 145 12.83 -7.22 7.97
N LEU A 146 14.16 -7.19 7.97
CA LEU A 146 14.99 -7.89 8.95
C LEU A 146 14.89 -7.29 10.36
N SER A 147 14.70 -5.98 10.50
CA SER A 147 14.49 -5.36 11.82
C SER A 147 13.10 -5.66 12.42
N GLN A 148 12.22 -6.30 11.65
CA GLN A 148 10.87 -6.67 12.04
C GLN A 148 10.59 -8.14 11.74
N PHE A 149 11.64 -8.95 11.81
CA PHE A 149 11.64 -10.32 11.32
C PHE A 149 10.53 -11.17 11.96
N ASN A 150 10.34 -11.08 13.29
CA ASN A 150 9.30 -11.85 13.98
C ASN A 150 7.87 -11.31 13.79
N SER A 151 7.67 -10.04 13.40
CA SER A 151 6.34 -9.43 13.24
C SER A 151 5.82 -9.41 11.80
N ILE A 152 6.70 -9.46 10.79
CA ILE A 152 6.32 -9.33 9.37
C ILE A 152 6.48 -10.63 8.58
N VAL A 153 7.41 -11.51 8.97
CA VAL A 153 7.61 -12.77 8.24
C VAL A 153 6.56 -13.78 8.69
N ASN A 154 5.61 -14.10 7.81
CA ASN A 154 4.70 -15.21 8.02
C ASN A 154 5.52 -16.52 8.11
N GLN A 155 5.80 -16.98 9.33
CA GLN A 155 6.59 -18.19 9.58
C GLN A 155 5.83 -19.45 9.09
N ASN A 156 4.51 -19.34 8.96
CA ASN A 156 3.59 -20.44 8.66
C ASN A 156 3.23 -20.54 7.16
N LYS A 157 3.93 -19.81 6.26
CA LYS A 157 3.69 -19.91 4.81
C LYS A 157 3.91 -21.35 4.32
N ALA A 158 2.84 -22.00 3.86
CA ALA A 158 2.89 -23.32 3.24
C ALA A 158 3.75 -23.29 1.96
N ASN A 159 4.45 -24.40 1.67
CA ASN A 159 5.31 -24.59 0.49
C ASN A 159 6.51 -23.62 0.38
N ARG A 160 7.08 -23.18 1.50
CA ARG A 160 8.31 -22.38 1.50
C ARG A 160 9.53 -23.22 1.06
N PRO A 161 10.35 -22.74 0.09
CA PRO A 161 11.60 -23.41 -0.28
C PRO A 161 12.52 -23.61 0.92
N TRP A 162 13.22 -24.75 0.97
CA TRP A 162 14.02 -25.16 2.14
C TRP A 162 15.10 -24.13 2.55
N TYR A 163 15.67 -23.41 1.59
CA TYR A 163 16.69 -22.38 1.86
C TYR A 163 16.10 -21.13 2.53
N GLU A 164 14.87 -20.72 2.17
CA GLU A 164 14.16 -19.65 2.88
C GLU A 164 13.83 -20.07 4.31
N THR A 165 13.41 -21.32 4.50
CA THR A 165 13.18 -21.90 5.83
C THR A 165 14.45 -21.92 6.67
N ALA A 166 15.59 -22.26 6.09
CA ALA A 166 16.89 -22.24 6.78
C ALA A 166 17.32 -20.81 7.15
N ILE A 167 17.20 -19.84 6.24
CA ILE A 167 17.48 -18.42 6.50
C ILE A 167 16.60 -17.90 7.64
N ILE A 168 15.32 -18.27 7.64
CA ILE A 168 14.37 -17.83 8.67
C ILE A 168 14.73 -18.41 10.04
N LYS A 169 15.05 -19.71 10.10
CA LYS A 169 15.50 -20.34 11.34
C LYS A 169 16.79 -19.71 11.87
N ILE A 170 17.77 -19.45 11.01
CA ILE A 170 19.03 -18.80 11.39
C ILE A 170 18.77 -17.36 11.87
N ALA A 171 17.96 -16.58 11.16
CA ALA A 171 17.61 -15.22 11.54
C ALA A 171 16.89 -15.16 12.90
N GLY A 172 16.00 -16.13 13.18
CA GLY A 172 15.33 -16.30 14.47
C GLY A 172 16.28 -16.68 15.60
N ILE A 173 17.25 -17.58 15.35
CA ILE A 173 18.28 -18.00 16.33
C ILE A 173 19.21 -16.84 16.67
N VAL A 174 19.66 -16.09 15.67
CA VAL A 174 20.57 -14.95 15.84
C VAL A 174 19.86 -13.75 16.47
N LYS A 175 18.51 -13.77 16.55
CA LYS A 175 17.68 -12.64 16.98
C LYS A 175 18.07 -11.36 16.23
N ILE A 176 18.16 -11.44 14.91
CA ILE A 176 18.69 -10.36 14.07
C ILE A 176 17.96 -9.02 14.25
N GLU A 177 16.68 -9.07 14.64
CA GLU A 177 15.88 -7.89 15.00
C GLU A 177 16.43 -7.15 16.23
N ASN A 178 17.00 -7.84 17.21
CA ASN A 178 17.62 -7.21 18.39
C ASN A 178 18.94 -6.51 18.06
N LEU A 179 19.52 -6.82 16.89
CA LEU A 179 20.74 -6.18 16.39
C LEU A 179 20.43 -4.98 15.47
N LEU A 180 19.18 -4.84 15.03
CA LEU A 180 18.76 -3.85 14.05
C LEU A 180 17.62 -2.99 14.61
N SER A 181 17.89 -1.72 14.92
CA SER A 181 16.83 -0.77 15.26
C SER A 181 15.95 -0.54 14.04
N PHE A 182 14.66 -0.83 14.20
CA PHE A 182 13.62 -0.55 13.20
C PHE A 182 13.59 0.94 12.86
N GLU A 183 13.65 1.83 13.85
CA GLU A 183 13.60 3.27 13.65
C GLU A 183 14.74 3.74 12.74
N LYS A 184 15.96 3.26 12.99
CA LYS A 184 17.13 3.58 12.15
C LYS A 184 17.02 2.98 10.76
N ALA A 185 16.50 1.78 10.62
CA ALA A 185 16.30 1.13 9.32
C ALA A 185 15.24 1.88 8.50
N GLN A 186 14.11 2.21 9.12
CA GLN A 186 12.98 2.93 8.56
C GLN A 186 13.38 4.34 8.12
N GLN A 187 14.08 5.10 8.97
CA GLN A 187 14.59 6.43 8.61
C GLN A 187 15.49 6.38 7.37
N LYS A 188 16.40 5.41 7.29
CA LYS A 188 17.28 5.24 6.13
C LYS A 188 16.53 4.79 4.88
N TYR A 189 15.47 4.00 5.05
CA TYR A 189 14.59 3.58 3.95
C TYR A 189 13.79 4.77 3.41
N LEU A 190 13.12 5.53 4.28
CA LEU A 190 12.40 6.76 3.94
C LEU A 190 13.31 7.77 3.24
N ALA A 191 14.49 8.04 3.80
CA ALA A 191 15.47 8.93 3.16
C ALA A 191 15.94 8.42 1.78
N THR A 192 15.91 7.11 1.55
CA THR A 192 16.27 6.53 0.26
C THR A 192 15.14 6.73 -0.76
N ILE A 193 13.88 6.45 -0.41
CA ILE A 193 12.76 6.54 -1.36
C ILE A 193 12.42 8.01 -1.68
N LYS A 194 12.50 8.92 -0.70
CA LYS A 194 12.24 10.37 -0.88
C LYS A 194 13.31 11.11 -1.70
N LYS A 195 14.33 10.42 -2.19
CA LYS A 195 15.55 11.05 -2.75
C LYS A 195 15.32 11.75 -4.09
N TYR A 196 14.35 11.29 -4.88
CA TYR A 196 14.15 11.73 -6.25
C TYR A 196 12.71 12.19 -6.46
N SER A 197 12.54 13.27 -7.22
CA SER A 197 11.23 13.76 -7.61
C SER A 197 10.59 12.86 -8.66
N VAL A 198 9.25 12.79 -8.67
CA VAL A 198 8.47 12.09 -9.70
C VAL A 198 8.78 12.59 -11.12
N ALA A 199 9.37 13.78 -11.29
CA ALA A 199 9.77 14.32 -12.58
C ALA A 199 11.07 13.71 -13.17
N GLU A 200 11.79 12.86 -12.42
CA GLU A 200 13.13 12.40 -12.83
C GLU A 200 13.16 11.21 -13.81
N GLY A 201 11.98 10.77 -14.26
CA GLY A 201 11.81 9.86 -15.39
C GLY A 201 10.97 8.63 -15.09
N TYR A 202 11.06 8.11 -13.87
CA TYR A 202 10.21 7.03 -13.36
C TYR A 202 9.62 7.45 -12.01
N ALA A 203 8.48 6.87 -11.66
CA ALA A 203 7.81 7.11 -10.38
C ALA A 203 7.00 5.87 -9.98
N GLY A 204 6.70 5.73 -8.69
CA GLY A 204 5.80 4.68 -8.24
C GLY A 204 5.78 4.46 -6.74
N ASN A 205 5.02 3.43 -6.34
CA ASN A 205 4.92 3.01 -4.96
C ASN A 205 6.12 2.11 -4.58
N TYR A 206 7.05 2.67 -3.81
CA TYR A 206 8.20 1.89 -3.32
C TYR A 206 7.83 0.84 -2.26
N THR A 207 6.67 0.99 -1.61
CA THR A 207 6.23 0.11 -0.52
C THR A 207 5.39 -1.08 -0.99
N GLY A 208 4.90 -1.05 -2.23
CA GLY A 208 4.07 -2.11 -2.80
C GLY A 208 4.73 -3.48 -2.91
N ALA A 209 3.90 -4.49 -3.16
CA ALA A 209 4.29 -5.90 -3.18
C ALA A 209 5.15 -6.27 -4.39
N TYR A 210 4.97 -5.59 -5.53
CA TYR A 210 5.65 -5.88 -6.80
C TYR A 210 6.97 -5.11 -6.97
N LYS A 211 7.39 -4.35 -5.95
CA LYS A 211 8.72 -3.71 -5.84
C LYS A 211 9.02 -2.84 -7.08
N LEU A 212 10.12 -3.14 -7.79
CA LEU A 212 10.57 -2.37 -8.95
C LEU A 212 9.57 -2.36 -10.11
N ARG A 213 8.62 -3.32 -10.19
CA ARG A 213 7.59 -3.32 -11.23
C ARG A 213 6.58 -2.20 -11.07
N GLU A 214 6.42 -1.68 -9.85
CA GLU A 214 5.54 -0.54 -9.57
C GLU A 214 6.21 0.80 -9.89
N LEU A 215 7.52 0.80 -10.19
CA LEU A 215 8.29 1.98 -10.61
C LEU A 215 8.26 2.10 -12.14
N VAL A 216 7.21 2.75 -12.63
CA VAL A 216 6.87 2.91 -14.05
C VAL A 216 7.37 4.26 -14.59
N PRO A 217 7.38 4.50 -15.91
CA PRO A 217 7.66 5.84 -16.45
C PRO A 217 6.72 6.88 -15.82
N SER A 218 7.26 8.03 -15.41
CA SER A 218 6.49 9.05 -14.68
C SER A 218 5.28 9.57 -15.47
N GLU A 219 5.39 9.58 -16.80
CA GLU A 219 4.31 9.95 -17.73
C GLU A 219 3.09 9.03 -17.65
N TYR A 220 3.17 7.88 -16.96
CA TYR A 220 2.00 7.03 -16.75
C TYR A 220 1.00 7.67 -15.80
N PHE A 221 1.47 8.45 -14.83
CA PHE A 221 0.61 9.17 -13.89
C PHE A 221 0.01 10.41 -14.55
N GLY A 222 0.85 11.22 -15.19
CA GLY A 222 0.45 12.27 -16.13
C GLY A 222 -0.69 13.17 -15.65
N ASN A 223 -1.59 13.54 -16.56
CA ASN A 223 -2.87 14.15 -16.21
C ASN A 223 -3.85 13.05 -15.81
N ALA A 224 -4.25 13.05 -14.54
CA ALA A 224 -5.18 12.09 -14.00
C ALA A 224 -6.46 11.96 -14.86
N ARG A 225 -6.90 10.72 -15.06
CA ARG A 225 -8.21 10.41 -15.65
C ARG A 225 -9.20 10.08 -14.54
N LYS A 226 -10.49 10.24 -14.81
CA LYS A 226 -11.56 9.82 -13.91
C LYS A 226 -12.21 8.56 -14.47
N LEU A 227 -12.38 7.54 -13.63
CA LEU A 227 -13.13 6.32 -13.94
C LEU A 227 -14.20 6.10 -12.88
N GLN A 228 -15.31 5.47 -13.27
CA GLN A 228 -16.35 5.07 -12.33
C GLN A 228 -15.81 4.01 -11.37
N PHE A 229 -16.05 4.20 -10.07
CA PHE A 229 -15.79 3.22 -9.04
C PHE A 229 -16.95 3.22 -8.04
N GLU A 230 -17.78 2.18 -8.07
CA GLU A 230 -19.00 2.08 -7.27
C GLU A 230 -19.90 3.33 -7.48
N THR A 231 -19.97 4.23 -6.50
CA THR A 231 -20.81 5.45 -6.51
C THR A 231 -20.00 6.74 -6.64
N VAL A 232 -18.68 6.64 -6.89
CA VAL A 232 -17.77 7.79 -7.00
C VAL A 232 -16.99 7.78 -8.33
N GLU A 233 -16.42 8.92 -8.68
CA GLU A 233 -15.43 9.02 -9.77
C GLU A 233 -14.02 9.04 -9.18
N LEU A 234 -13.26 7.99 -9.49
CA LEU A 234 -11.92 7.79 -8.95
C LEU A 234 -10.87 8.34 -9.90
N SER A 235 -9.93 9.12 -9.36
CA SER A 235 -8.73 9.55 -10.09
C SER A 235 -7.81 8.36 -10.35
N VAL A 236 -7.38 8.15 -11.60
CA VAL A 236 -6.52 7.06 -12.03
C VAL A 236 -5.35 7.58 -12.88
N PRO A 237 -4.23 6.84 -12.99
CA PRO A 237 -3.10 7.24 -13.83
C PRO A 237 -3.53 7.51 -15.27
N GLU A 238 -2.94 8.52 -15.95
CA GLU A 238 -3.23 8.84 -17.35
C GLU A 238 -3.13 7.61 -18.27
N LYS A 239 -2.08 6.81 -18.08
CA LYS A 239 -1.81 5.56 -18.81
C LYS A 239 -2.06 4.33 -17.94
N TYR A 240 -3.26 4.24 -17.38
CA TYR A 240 -3.62 3.18 -16.42
C TYR A 240 -3.50 1.76 -17.00
N ASN A 241 -3.75 1.56 -18.30
CA ASN A 241 -3.61 0.24 -18.94
C ASN A 241 -2.15 -0.23 -18.94
N GLU A 242 -1.23 0.66 -19.29
CA GLU A 242 0.21 0.40 -19.30
C GLU A 242 0.75 0.23 -17.88
N TYR A 243 0.22 0.99 -16.92
CA TYR A 243 0.51 0.82 -15.50
C TYR A 243 0.10 -0.57 -14.99
N LEU A 244 -1.14 -1.00 -15.26
CA LEU A 244 -1.64 -2.32 -14.88
C LEU A 244 -0.85 -3.45 -15.56
N SER A 245 -0.54 -3.32 -16.85
CA SER A 245 0.29 -4.31 -17.57
C SER A 245 1.70 -4.43 -16.97
N ALA A 246 2.32 -3.32 -16.55
CA ALA A 246 3.64 -3.37 -15.91
C ALA A 246 3.63 -4.20 -14.60
N ILE A 247 2.54 -4.11 -13.83
CA ILE A 247 2.39 -4.74 -12.51
C ILE A 247 1.89 -6.17 -12.59
N TYR A 248 0.88 -6.43 -13.42
CA TYR A 248 0.17 -7.72 -13.48
C TYR A 248 0.50 -8.53 -14.75
N GLY A 249 1.09 -7.91 -15.77
CA GLY A 249 1.33 -8.53 -17.08
C GLY A 249 0.22 -8.21 -18.08
N GLU A 250 0.44 -8.52 -19.36
CA GLU A 250 -0.47 -8.15 -20.46
C GLU A 250 -1.89 -8.73 -20.32
N ASN A 251 -2.04 -9.86 -19.64
CA ASN A 251 -3.31 -10.55 -19.44
C ASN A 251 -4.03 -10.17 -18.13
N TYR A 252 -3.73 -9.00 -17.56
CA TYR A 252 -4.30 -8.56 -16.28
C TYR A 252 -5.84 -8.48 -16.24
N MET A 253 -6.49 -8.42 -17.41
CA MET A 253 -7.94 -8.43 -17.54
C MET A 253 -8.55 -9.82 -17.35
N GLU A 254 -7.77 -10.89 -17.53
CA GLU A 254 -8.21 -12.24 -17.25
C GLU A 254 -8.45 -12.44 -15.76
N LEU A 255 -9.52 -13.15 -15.41
CA LEU A 255 -9.79 -13.46 -14.02
C LEU A 255 -8.81 -14.54 -13.54
N PRO A 256 -8.25 -14.43 -12.34
CA PRO A 256 -7.48 -15.53 -11.77
C PRO A 256 -8.37 -16.76 -11.56
N PRO A 257 -7.79 -17.97 -11.46
CA PRO A 257 -8.51 -19.18 -11.06
C PRO A 257 -9.32 -18.97 -9.76
N GLU A 258 -10.44 -19.67 -9.61
CA GLU A 258 -11.33 -19.47 -8.45
C GLU A 258 -10.63 -19.71 -7.11
N GLU A 259 -9.70 -20.65 -7.04
CA GLU A 259 -8.92 -20.92 -5.83
C GLU A 259 -7.98 -19.76 -5.40
N GLN A 260 -7.72 -18.80 -6.29
CA GLN A 260 -6.92 -17.61 -6.01
C GLN A 260 -7.78 -16.37 -5.70
N ARG A 261 -9.11 -16.48 -5.80
CA ARG A 261 -10.07 -15.38 -5.54
C ARG A 261 -10.42 -15.32 -4.06
N VAL A 262 -9.43 -15.03 -3.23
CA VAL A 262 -9.55 -14.98 -1.78
C VAL A 262 -9.41 -13.55 -1.27
N PRO A 263 -10.22 -13.13 -0.28
CA PRO A 263 -10.03 -11.86 0.41
C PRO A 263 -8.80 -11.92 1.33
N HIS A 264 -8.44 -10.78 1.93
CA HIS A 264 -7.44 -10.76 2.97
C HIS A 264 -7.87 -11.62 4.17
N GLN A 265 -6.89 -12.24 4.84
CA GLN A 265 -7.14 -13.15 5.95
C GLN A 265 -7.19 -12.40 7.29
N TYR A 266 -8.40 -12.00 7.69
CA TYR A 266 -8.69 -11.51 9.04
C TYR A 266 -10.04 -12.02 9.53
N GLU A 267 -10.21 -12.06 10.85
CA GLU A 267 -11.47 -12.37 11.52
C GLU A 267 -12.22 -11.06 11.80
N ILE A 268 -13.52 -11.05 11.49
CA ILE A 268 -14.38 -9.90 11.76
C ILE A 268 -14.95 -10.06 13.17
N VAL A 269 -14.60 -9.13 14.07
CA VAL A 269 -15.16 -9.10 15.43
C VAL A 269 -16.39 -8.21 15.49
N SER A 270 -16.33 -7.03 14.87
CA SER A 270 -17.44 -6.09 14.75
C SER A 270 -17.21 -5.14 13.58
N LEU A 271 -18.27 -4.83 12.81
CA LEU A 271 -18.21 -3.83 11.74
C LEU A 271 -18.78 -2.48 12.18
N GLY A 272 -18.97 -2.30 13.49
CA GLY A 272 -19.68 -1.14 14.05
C GLY A 272 -21.18 -1.18 13.70
N GLU A 273 -21.98 -0.43 14.45
CA GLU A 273 -23.33 -0.06 14.01
C GLU A 273 -23.27 1.00 12.90
#